data_AF-A0A9N9BKG5-F1
#
_entry.id   AF-A0A9N9BKG5-F1
#
_cell.length_a   1.000
_cell.length_b   1.000
_cell.length_c   1.000
_cell.angle_alpha   90.00
_cell.angle_beta   90.00
_cell.angle_gamma   90.00
#
_symmetry.space_group_name_H-M   'P 1'
#
loop_
_entity.id
_entity.type
_entity.pdbx_description
1 polymer ?
#
loop_
_entity_poly.entity_id
_entity_poly.type
_entity_poly.pdbx_seq_one_letter_code
_entity_poly.pdbx_strand_id
1 'polypeptide(L)'
;MPPPHKEETESYINMQGSEDNEIIEKDDPRSYILGHSARGGLNFFLHLLLVFRKRQSSVLEAFRRGFFGTDAFRFGVVFGGFSFLWKLINNSMRLARGKEDHWNGLVAGSIAGLAIIAEKRERRITLAQQVFVRALQGAYNAGHAREYFNIPHGDSLLFMVTCGQVLYAYTLQPDTIPQDFLKFMIQTARVPAKALRFNRLNVRGQPLNTAELLDYAIKHKATPKALDVISKLPAHPLAIPCSLVHPRFDSCKYTIVERFYKVFKTILPVYAALNTVSMLVLGLKLFIKNPKHTTYKASFNTIRSSVFLAMFVTGYQTQVCLHRNLVKAGHKWHSKYFYWWWGFITSLSIFIEDRRRRVDLALYVLPKAAESWYKILYSKNWIFELNHYADVWFFSAATGVIMAFYQQEPEVLSHIVKSVLHNFVGKN
;
A
#
# COMPACT_ATOMS: atom_id res chain seq x y z
N MET A 1 -51.56 34.35 8.05
CA MET A 1 -51.21 33.57 6.85
C MET A 1 -51.92 32.24 6.95
N PRO A 2 -52.78 31.86 6.00
CA PRO A 2 -53.36 30.52 5.99
C PRO A 2 -52.25 29.49 5.72
N PRO A 3 -52.39 28.23 6.19
CA PRO A 3 -51.42 27.18 5.87
C PRO A 3 -51.47 26.86 4.38
N PRO A 4 -50.36 26.47 3.75
CA PRO A 4 -50.36 26.10 2.34
C PRO A 4 -51.26 24.86 2.13
N HIS A 5 -51.99 24.88 1.02
CA HIS A 5 -52.97 23.88 0.63
C HIS A 5 -52.36 22.47 0.61
N LYS A 6 -53.07 21.50 1.20
CA LYS A 6 -52.74 20.06 1.19
C LYS A 6 -52.41 19.52 -0.21
N GLU A 7 -53.00 20.09 -1.26
CA GLU A 7 -52.78 19.68 -2.65
C GLU A 7 -51.37 20.00 -3.18
N GLU A 8 -50.72 21.08 -2.72
CA GLU A 8 -49.33 21.35 -3.09
C GLU A 8 -48.38 20.37 -2.39
N THR A 9 -48.62 20.06 -1.12
CA THR A 9 -47.78 19.10 -0.38
C THR A 9 -47.92 17.68 -0.94
N GLU A 10 -49.13 17.28 -1.35
CA GLU A 10 -49.36 15.98 -2.02
C GLU A 10 -48.80 15.94 -3.44
N SER A 11 -48.77 17.05 -4.19
CA SER A 11 -48.16 17.08 -5.53
C SER A 11 -46.63 17.04 -5.48
N TYR A 12 -46.00 17.70 -4.50
CA TYR A 12 -44.56 17.58 -4.25
C TYR A 12 -44.18 16.16 -3.81
N ILE A 13 -44.95 15.54 -2.91
CA ILE A 13 -44.71 14.15 -2.47
C ILE A 13 -44.93 13.16 -3.62
N ASN A 14 -45.91 13.38 -4.50
CA ASN A 14 -46.15 12.52 -5.66
C ASN A 14 -45.14 12.73 -6.80
N MET A 15 -44.66 13.96 -7.03
CA MET A 15 -43.56 14.20 -7.97
C MET A 15 -42.27 13.56 -7.50
N GLN A 16 -41.93 13.73 -6.21
CA GLN A 16 -40.73 13.14 -5.60
C GLN A 16 -40.85 11.61 -5.50
N GLY A 17 -42.04 11.08 -5.19
CA GLY A 17 -42.33 9.66 -5.27
C GLY A 17 -42.30 9.09 -6.69
N SER A 18 -42.60 9.89 -7.72
CA SER A 18 -42.49 9.47 -9.12
C SER A 18 -41.05 9.50 -9.64
N GLU A 19 -40.24 10.50 -9.25
CA GLU A 19 -38.80 10.54 -9.53
C GLU A 19 -38.05 9.46 -8.74
N ASP A 20 -38.40 9.24 -7.47
CA ASP A 20 -37.81 8.19 -6.63
C ASP A 20 -38.18 6.79 -7.15
N ASN A 21 -39.42 6.57 -7.64
CA ASN A 21 -39.79 5.32 -8.29
C ASN A 21 -39.07 5.14 -9.64
N GLU A 22 -38.83 6.20 -10.42
CA GLU A 22 -38.05 6.11 -11.66
C GLU A 22 -36.55 5.86 -11.40
N ILE A 23 -36.03 6.28 -10.24
CA ILE A 23 -34.65 6.03 -9.77
C ILE A 23 -34.49 4.62 -9.20
N ILE A 24 -35.54 4.05 -8.58
CA ILE A 24 -35.56 2.67 -8.07
C ILE A 24 -35.73 1.65 -9.22
N GLU A 25 -36.43 2.01 -10.30
CA GLU A 25 -36.73 1.08 -11.41
C GLU A 25 -35.59 0.96 -12.45
N LYS A 26 -34.61 1.87 -12.44
CA LYS A 26 -33.35 1.72 -13.21
C LYS A 26 -32.24 1.21 -12.30
N ASP A 27 -32.37 -0.03 -11.86
CA ASP A 27 -31.26 -0.84 -11.33
C ASP A 27 -30.26 -1.08 -12.46
N ASP A 28 -29.46 -0.06 -12.73
CA ASP A 28 -28.60 -0.02 -13.88
C ASP A 28 -27.50 -1.09 -13.72
N PRO A 29 -27.46 -2.14 -14.57
CA PRO A 29 -26.42 -3.15 -14.51
C PRO A 29 -25.03 -2.56 -14.78
N ARG A 30 -24.93 -1.26 -15.11
CA ARG A 30 -23.68 -0.49 -15.21
C ARG A 30 -22.66 -0.82 -14.13
N SER A 31 -23.03 -0.82 -12.84
CA SER A 31 -22.05 -1.06 -11.76
C SER A 31 -21.45 -2.47 -11.84
N TYR A 32 -22.29 -3.46 -12.13
CA TYR A 32 -21.85 -4.84 -12.37
C TYR A 32 -20.99 -4.95 -13.64
N ILE A 33 -21.44 -4.39 -14.76
CA ILE A 33 -20.76 -4.43 -16.06
C ILE A 33 -19.39 -3.75 -15.97
N LEU A 34 -19.30 -2.60 -15.30
CA LEU A 34 -18.05 -1.88 -15.09
C LEU A 34 -17.08 -2.68 -14.23
N GLY A 35 -17.55 -3.26 -13.11
CA GLY A 35 -16.72 -4.10 -12.25
C GLY A 35 -16.21 -5.33 -12.99
N HIS A 36 -17.11 -6.03 -13.68
CA HIS A 36 -16.81 -7.21 -14.49
C HIS A 36 -15.80 -6.87 -15.59
N SER A 37 -16.04 -5.80 -16.35
CA SER A 37 -15.18 -5.39 -17.48
C SER A 37 -13.82 -4.91 -17.02
N ALA A 38 -13.73 -4.20 -15.88
CA ALA A 38 -12.45 -3.76 -15.32
C ALA A 38 -11.58 -4.96 -14.92
N ARG A 39 -12.16 -5.96 -14.24
CA ARG A 39 -11.43 -7.17 -13.84
C ARG A 39 -11.14 -8.09 -15.02
N GLY A 40 -12.10 -8.25 -15.92
CA GLY A 40 -11.98 -9.02 -17.15
C GLY A 40 -10.88 -8.48 -18.06
N GLY A 41 -10.83 -7.16 -18.25
CA GLY A 41 -9.79 -6.47 -19.00
C GLY A 41 -8.40 -6.62 -18.39
N LEU A 42 -8.27 -6.51 -17.06
CA LEU A 42 -6.99 -6.76 -16.37
C LEU A 42 -6.52 -8.21 -16.55
N ASN A 43 -7.40 -9.18 -16.35
CA ASN A 43 -7.07 -10.60 -16.53
C ASN A 43 -6.70 -10.89 -17.99
N PHE A 44 -7.46 -10.34 -18.94
CA PHE A 44 -7.16 -10.45 -20.37
C PHE A 44 -5.78 -9.87 -20.68
N PHE A 45 -5.45 -8.67 -20.19
CA PHE A 45 -4.14 -8.06 -20.41
C PHE A 45 -3.00 -8.91 -19.83
N LEU A 46 -3.16 -9.45 -18.62
CA LEU A 46 -2.17 -10.33 -18.01
C LEU A 46 -1.97 -11.62 -18.82
N HIS A 47 -3.05 -12.23 -19.29
CA HIS A 47 -2.98 -13.42 -20.15
C HIS A 47 -2.38 -13.09 -21.52
N LEU A 48 -2.71 -11.93 -22.08
CA LEU A 48 -2.14 -11.45 -23.34
C LEU A 48 -0.62 -11.25 -23.23
N LEU A 49 -0.12 -10.70 -22.12
CA LEU A 49 1.31 -10.61 -21.85
C LEU A 49 1.99 -12.00 -21.76
N LEU A 50 1.29 -13.01 -21.26
CA LEU A 50 1.79 -14.39 -21.24
C LEU A 50 1.83 -15.00 -22.65
N VAL A 51 0.82 -14.74 -23.48
CA VAL A 51 0.81 -15.13 -24.90
C VAL A 51 2.02 -14.50 -25.62
N PHE A 52 2.25 -13.20 -25.45
CA PHE A 52 3.37 -12.51 -26.09
C PHE A 52 4.74 -12.95 -25.57
N ARG A 53 4.89 -13.17 -24.25
CA ARG A 53 6.20 -13.54 -23.65
C ARG A 53 6.55 -15.01 -23.78
N LYS A 54 5.56 -15.90 -23.67
CA LYS A 54 5.79 -17.35 -23.58
C LYS A 54 5.27 -18.13 -24.80
N ARG A 55 4.60 -17.46 -25.75
CA ARG A 55 3.90 -18.09 -26.90
C ARG A 55 2.97 -19.23 -26.50
N GLN A 56 2.48 -19.22 -25.26
CA GLN A 56 1.53 -20.20 -24.78
C GLN A 56 0.12 -19.62 -24.91
N SER A 57 -0.77 -20.35 -25.57
CA SER A 57 -2.20 -20.08 -25.83
C SER A 57 -2.56 -19.05 -26.93
N SER A 58 -3.77 -19.18 -27.48
CA SER A 58 -4.37 -18.26 -28.45
C SER A 58 -4.93 -17.01 -27.76
N VAL A 59 -4.97 -15.89 -28.49
CA VAL A 59 -5.57 -14.63 -28.02
C VAL A 59 -7.05 -14.82 -27.63
N LEU A 60 -7.77 -15.70 -28.33
CA LEU A 60 -9.17 -16.02 -28.03
C LEU A 60 -9.31 -16.70 -26.66
N GLU A 61 -8.38 -17.60 -26.32
CA GLU A 61 -8.37 -18.27 -25.03
C GLU A 61 -8.00 -17.28 -23.90
N ALA A 62 -7.09 -16.35 -24.17
CA ALA A 62 -6.79 -15.26 -23.23
C ALA A 62 -8.02 -14.38 -22.98
N PHE A 63 -8.80 -14.07 -24.03
CA PHE A 63 -10.06 -13.31 -23.90
C PHE A 63 -11.10 -14.08 -23.08
N ARG A 64 -11.32 -15.36 -23.42
CA ARG A 64 -12.27 -16.22 -22.71
C ARG A 64 -11.93 -16.34 -21.22
N ARG A 65 -10.66 -16.60 -20.89
CA ARG A 65 -10.21 -16.67 -19.48
C ARG A 65 -10.29 -15.32 -18.77
N GLY A 66 -10.09 -14.23 -19.50
CA GLY A 66 -10.19 -12.87 -18.97
C GLY A 66 -11.59 -12.56 -18.47
N PHE A 67 -12.56 -12.55 -19.39
CA PHE A 67 -13.93 -12.09 -19.12
C PHE A 67 -14.83 -13.19 -18.54
N PHE A 68 -14.72 -14.44 -18.98
CA PHE A 68 -15.54 -15.53 -18.46
C PHE A 68 -14.91 -16.25 -17.25
N GLY A 69 -13.83 -15.70 -16.70
CA GLY A 69 -13.21 -16.19 -15.47
C GLY A 69 -14.07 -15.89 -14.24
N THR A 70 -14.07 -16.81 -13.27
CA THR A 70 -14.79 -16.65 -11.99
C THR A 70 -14.41 -15.36 -11.25
N ASP A 71 -13.17 -14.90 -11.40
CA ASP A 71 -12.68 -13.65 -10.85
C ASP A 71 -13.43 -12.42 -11.39
N ALA A 72 -13.76 -12.37 -12.68
CA ALA A 72 -14.45 -11.22 -13.28
C ALA A 72 -15.91 -11.18 -12.84
N PHE A 73 -16.58 -12.35 -12.78
CA PHE A 73 -17.93 -12.48 -12.23
C PHE A 73 -18.00 -12.03 -10.76
N ARG A 74 -17.11 -12.54 -9.89
CA ARG A 74 -17.08 -12.14 -8.47
C ARG A 74 -16.91 -10.63 -8.30
N PHE A 75 -16.01 -10.03 -9.07
CA PHE A 75 -15.79 -8.59 -9.01
C PHE A 75 -17.03 -7.80 -9.50
N GLY A 76 -17.68 -8.26 -10.57
CA GLY A 76 -18.97 -7.71 -11.00
C GLY A 76 -20.02 -7.77 -9.89
N VAL A 77 -20.17 -8.92 -9.23
CA VAL A 77 -21.13 -9.10 -8.12
C VAL A 77 -20.82 -8.18 -6.94
N VAL A 78 -19.54 -7.99 -6.58
CA VAL A 78 -19.17 -7.07 -5.50
C VAL A 78 -19.63 -5.64 -5.81
N PHE A 79 -19.34 -5.10 -7.00
CA PHE A 79 -19.69 -3.72 -7.33
C PHE A 79 -21.17 -3.54 -7.64
N GLY A 80 -21.80 -4.50 -8.31
CA GLY A 80 -23.25 -4.52 -8.54
C GLY A 80 -24.02 -4.62 -7.22
N GLY A 81 -23.67 -5.60 -6.39
CA GLY A 81 -24.28 -5.79 -5.07
C GLY A 81 -24.05 -4.62 -4.12
N PHE A 82 -22.85 -4.01 -4.13
CA PHE A 82 -22.59 -2.81 -3.36
C PHE A 82 -23.50 -1.64 -3.78
N SER A 83 -23.59 -1.36 -5.09
CA SER A 83 -24.44 -0.28 -5.63
C SER A 83 -25.92 -0.51 -5.31
N PHE A 84 -26.40 -1.73 -5.51
CA PHE A 84 -27.77 -2.14 -5.19
C PHE A 84 -28.09 -1.93 -3.70
N LEU A 85 -27.28 -2.53 -2.81
CA LEU A 85 -27.48 -2.40 -1.36
C LEU A 85 -27.38 -0.95 -0.89
N TRP A 86 -26.46 -0.17 -1.45
CA TRP A 86 -26.32 1.25 -1.16
C TRP A 86 -27.62 2.00 -1.47
N LYS A 87 -28.12 1.90 -2.71
CA LYS A 87 -29.33 2.60 -3.15
C LYS A 87 -30.54 2.17 -2.33
N LEU A 88 -30.70 0.86 -2.16
CA LEU A 88 -31.81 0.28 -1.40
C LEU A 88 -31.85 0.83 0.03
N ILE A 89 -30.74 0.74 0.77
CA ILE A 89 -30.71 1.16 2.18
C ILE A 89 -30.76 2.69 2.30
N ASN A 90 -30.00 3.41 1.47
CA ASN A 90 -29.96 4.87 1.53
C ASN A 90 -31.32 5.49 1.21
N ASN A 91 -32.01 5.02 0.15
CA ASN A 91 -33.34 5.51 -0.19
C ASN A 91 -34.38 5.11 0.86
N SER A 92 -34.30 3.89 1.40
CA SER A 92 -35.17 3.47 2.51
C SER A 92 -35.00 4.36 3.75
N MET A 93 -33.76 4.74 4.10
CA MET A 93 -33.48 5.64 5.20
C MET A 93 -33.95 7.08 4.92
N ARG A 94 -33.79 7.57 3.69
CA ARG A 94 -34.31 8.88 3.26
C ARG A 94 -35.83 8.92 3.40
N LEU A 95 -36.55 7.90 2.92
CA LEU A 95 -38.01 7.79 3.05
C LEU A 95 -38.46 7.67 4.51
N ALA A 96 -37.78 6.84 5.31
CA ALA A 96 -38.17 6.60 6.70
C ALA A 96 -37.90 7.79 7.63
N ARG A 97 -36.83 8.56 7.40
CA ARG A 97 -36.40 9.66 8.30
C ARG A 97 -36.74 11.05 7.77
N GLY A 98 -37.04 11.19 6.48
CA GLY A 98 -37.26 12.48 5.82
C GLY A 98 -36.05 13.43 5.92
N LYS A 99 -34.84 12.90 6.14
CA LYS A 99 -33.60 13.66 6.36
C LYS A 99 -32.47 13.03 5.59
N GLU A 100 -31.58 13.86 5.06
CA GLU A 100 -30.33 13.44 4.46
C GLU A 100 -29.14 13.92 5.31
N ASP A 101 -28.52 13.01 6.04
CA ASP A 101 -27.38 13.28 6.92
C ASP A 101 -26.22 12.30 6.71
N HIS A 102 -25.11 12.54 7.40
CA HIS A 102 -23.94 11.65 7.37
C HIS A 102 -24.27 10.23 7.87
N TRP A 103 -25.31 10.06 8.69
CA TRP A 103 -25.71 8.75 9.23
C TRP A 103 -26.32 7.86 8.17
N ASN A 104 -27.10 8.41 7.25
CA ASN A 104 -27.62 7.66 6.10
C ASN A 104 -26.46 7.04 5.31
N GLY A 105 -25.46 7.85 4.96
CA GLY A 105 -24.30 7.36 4.20
C GLY A 105 -23.42 6.40 5.00
N LEU A 106 -23.28 6.61 6.31
CA LEU A 106 -22.53 5.70 7.17
C LEU A 106 -23.18 4.31 7.22
N VAL A 107 -24.48 4.25 7.51
CA VAL A 107 -25.22 2.98 7.65
C VAL A 107 -25.39 2.28 6.31
N ALA A 108 -25.84 3.00 5.28
CA ALA A 108 -26.01 2.43 3.95
C ALA A 108 -24.68 1.95 3.36
N GLY A 109 -23.60 2.71 3.54
CA GLY A 109 -22.27 2.30 3.08
C GLY A 109 -21.75 1.07 3.84
N SER A 110 -21.97 1.00 5.15
CA SER A 110 -21.56 -0.17 5.94
C SER A 110 -22.29 -1.45 5.60
N ILE A 111 -23.61 -1.37 5.34
CA ILE A 111 -24.40 -2.52 4.89
C ILE A 111 -24.00 -2.91 3.46
N ALA A 112 -23.85 -1.94 2.56
CA ALA A 112 -23.39 -2.18 1.20
C ALA A 112 -22.01 -2.86 1.16
N GLY A 113 -21.14 -2.55 2.12
CA GLY A 113 -19.83 -3.17 2.28
C GLY A 113 -19.86 -4.70 2.41
N LEU A 114 -20.98 -5.30 2.85
CA LEU A 114 -21.14 -6.75 2.94
C LEU A 114 -21.03 -7.46 1.58
N ALA A 115 -21.24 -6.74 0.47
CA ALA A 115 -21.05 -7.26 -0.89
C ALA A 115 -19.65 -7.85 -1.12
N ILE A 116 -18.65 -7.44 -0.34
CA ILE A 116 -17.28 -7.97 -0.41
C ILE A 116 -17.18 -9.48 -0.12
N ILE A 117 -18.18 -10.07 0.54
CA ILE A 117 -18.23 -11.52 0.84
C ILE A 117 -18.16 -12.36 -0.43
N ALA A 118 -18.65 -11.85 -1.57
CA ALA A 118 -18.60 -12.52 -2.87
C ALA A 118 -17.15 -12.72 -3.39
N GLU A 119 -16.17 -12.02 -2.84
CA GLU A 119 -14.78 -12.08 -3.26
C GLU A 119 -13.92 -13.07 -2.43
N LYS A 120 -12.81 -13.56 -3.00
CA LYS A 120 -11.85 -14.46 -2.33
C LYS A 120 -11.24 -13.79 -1.10
N ARG A 121 -11.11 -14.53 0.01
CA ARG A 121 -10.55 -14.04 1.29
C ARG A 121 -9.24 -13.26 1.16
N GLU A 122 -8.28 -13.77 0.39
CA GLU A 122 -6.99 -13.09 0.16
C GLU A 122 -7.16 -11.68 -0.44
N ARG A 123 -8.10 -11.56 -1.39
CA ARG A 123 -8.40 -10.28 -2.03
C ARG A 123 -9.29 -9.40 -1.14
N ARG A 124 -10.22 -9.97 -0.36
CA ARG A 124 -11.01 -9.23 0.64
C ARG A 124 -10.09 -8.53 1.64
N ILE A 125 -9.10 -9.22 2.19
CA ILE A 125 -8.10 -8.62 3.11
C ILE A 125 -7.38 -7.45 2.43
N THR A 126 -6.93 -7.63 1.19
CA THR A 126 -6.23 -6.59 0.44
C THR A 126 -7.14 -5.38 0.17
N LEU A 127 -8.38 -5.61 -0.24
CA LEU A 127 -9.37 -4.55 -0.49
C LEU A 127 -9.76 -3.84 0.80
N ALA A 128 -10.00 -4.57 1.90
CA ALA A 128 -10.29 -4.01 3.22
C ALA A 128 -9.17 -3.06 3.68
N GLN A 129 -7.91 -3.49 3.57
CA GLN A 129 -6.76 -2.63 3.90
C GLN A 129 -6.74 -1.36 3.04
N GLN A 130 -6.94 -1.47 1.72
CA GLN A 130 -6.88 -0.32 0.82
C GLN A 130 -8.03 0.66 1.06
N VAL A 131 -9.26 0.17 1.19
CA VAL A 131 -10.44 0.99 1.44
C VAL A 131 -10.38 1.63 2.83
N PHE A 132 -9.91 0.91 3.84
CA PHE A 132 -9.68 1.45 5.18
C PHE A 132 -8.69 2.62 5.17
N VAL A 133 -7.57 2.48 4.45
CA VAL A 133 -6.60 3.57 4.30
C VAL A 133 -7.20 4.78 3.59
N ARG A 134 -8.10 4.58 2.62
CA ARG A 134 -8.83 5.68 1.96
C ARG A 134 -9.88 6.34 2.87
N ALA A 135 -10.53 5.57 3.72
CA ALA A 135 -11.43 6.09 4.75
C ALA A 135 -10.67 6.97 5.76
N LEU A 136 -9.51 6.51 6.23
CA LEU A 136 -8.62 7.30 7.09
C LEU A 136 -8.14 8.58 6.41
N GLN A 137 -7.78 8.50 5.12
CA GLN A 137 -7.39 9.68 4.34
C GLN A 137 -8.54 10.70 4.27
N GLY A 138 -9.76 10.25 3.99
CA GLY A 138 -10.95 11.11 3.98
C GLY A 138 -11.23 11.74 5.35
N ALA A 139 -11.15 10.96 6.42
CA ALA A 139 -11.34 11.43 7.79
C ALA A 139 -10.29 12.47 8.21
N TYR A 140 -9.01 12.24 7.84
CA TYR A 140 -7.95 13.21 8.07
C TYR A 140 -8.19 14.52 7.30
N ASN A 141 -8.56 14.43 6.02
CA ASN A 141 -8.85 15.61 5.20
C ASN A 141 -10.03 16.41 5.76
N ALA A 142 -11.10 15.73 6.20
CA ALA A 142 -12.24 16.36 6.85
C ALA A 142 -11.86 17.04 8.17
N GLY A 143 -11.10 16.36 9.03
CA GLY A 143 -10.61 16.93 10.28
C GLY A 143 -9.66 18.11 10.08
N HIS A 144 -8.85 18.08 9.02
CA HIS A 144 -7.99 19.19 8.64
C HIS A 144 -8.78 20.38 8.10
N ALA A 145 -9.78 20.14 7.24
CA ALA A 145 -10.68 21.18 6.72
C ALA A 145 -11.52 21.85 7.81
N ARG A 146 -11.82 21.12 8.89
CA ARG A 146 -12.54 21.61 10.08
C ARG A 146 -11.61 22.17 11.16
N GLU A 147 -10.33 22.32 10.86
CA GLU A 147 -9.30 22.84 11.77
C GLU A 147 -9.14 22.08 13.11
N TYR A 148 -9.61 20.83 13.19
CA TYR A 148 -9.46 20.02 14.40
C TYR A 148 -8.01 19.58 14.63
N PHE A 149 -7.31 19.21 13.56
CA PHE A 149 -5.91 18.80 13.62
C PHE A 149 -5.14 19.34 12.41
N ASN A 150 -4.12 20.16 12.65
CA ASN A 150 -3.15 20.57 11.64
C ASN A 150 -1.78 20.02 12.03
N ILE A 151 -1.40 18.87 11.46
CA ILE A 151 -0.08 18.26 11.67
C ILE A 151 0.80 18.66 10.49
N PRO A 152 1.77 19.58 10.67
CA PRO A 152 2.71 19.93 9.61
C PRO A 152 3.45 18.67 9.16
N HIS A 153 3.50 18.41 7.85
CA HIS A 153 4.17 17.24 7.27
C HIS A 153 3.66 15.89 7.81
N GLY A 154 2.38 15.78 8.17
CA GLY A 154 1.78 14.54 8.68
C GLY A 154 1.96 13.34 7.74
N ASP A 155 1.97 13.56 6.42
CA ASP A 155 2.29 12.57 5.40
C ASP A 155 3.71 12.01 5.53
N SER A 156 4.68 12.89 5.80
CA SER A 156 6.09 12.54 5.95
C SER A 156 6.31 11.83 7.29
N LEU A 157 5.68 12.30 8.38
CA LEU A 157 5.74 11.62 9.68
C LEU A 157 5.15 10.22 9.61
N LEU A 158 3.98 10.05 8.97
CA LEU A 158 3.35 8.76 8.75
C LEU A 158 4.29 7.81 7.97
N PHE A 159 4.91 8.32 6.91
CA PHE A 159 5.92 7.57 6.16
C PHE A 159 7.11 7.15 7.04
N MET A 160 7.61 8.04 7.89
CA MET A 160 8.74 7.76 8.79
C MET A 160 8.41 6.66 9.81
N VAL A 161 7.26 6.75 10.49
CA VAL A 161 6.86 5.75 11.51
C VAL A 161 6.62 4.39 10.84
N THR A 162 5.93 4.36 9.70
CA THR A 162 5.63 3.10 8.98
C THR A 162 6.88 2.44 8.43
N CYS A 163 7.83 3.20 7.88
CA CYS A 163 9.12 2.68 7.45
C CYS A 163 10.00 2.20 8.61
N GLY A 164 9.99 2.89 9.76
CA GLY A 164 10.63 2.41 10.98
C GLY A 164 10.16 1.00 11.34
N GLN A 165 8.85 0.78 11.31
CA GLN A 165 8.27 -0.53 11.59
C GLN A 165 8.61 -1.58 10.54
N VAL A 166 8.52 -1.23 9.26
CA VAL A 166 8.85 -2.14 8.16
C VAL A 166 10.32 -2.54 8.19
N LEU A 167 11.24 -1.61 8.47
CA LEU A 167 12.67 -1.91 8.54
C LEU A 167 13.05 -2.71 9.79
N TYR A 168 12.40 -2.44 10.92
CA TYR A 168 12.49 -3.30 12.11
C TYR A 168 12.07 -4.74 11.79
N ALA A 169 10.89 -4.92 11.17
CA ALA A 169 10.40 -6.25 10.84
C ALA A 169 11.25 -6.94 9.76
N TYR A 170 11.65 -6.21 8.71
CA TYR A 170 12.58 -6.72 7.69
C TYR A 170 13.88 -7.28 8.28
N THR A 171 14.43 -6.62 9.29
CA THR A 171 15.70 -7.04 9.92
C THR A 171 15.53 -8.10 11.00
N LEU A 172 14.44 -8.07 11.78
CA LEU A 172 14.30 -8.88 12.99
C LEU A 172 13.17 -9.92 12.95
N GLN A 173 12.09 -9.65 12.23
CA GLN A 173 10.88 -10.47 12.15
C GLN A 173 10.30 -10.47 10.72
N PRO A 174 11.04 -10.98 9.71
CA PRO A 174 10.64 -10.89 8.31
C PRO A 174 9.31 -11.61 8.00
N ASP A 175 8.95 -12.59 8.81
CA ASP A 175 7.72 -13.39 8.67
C ASP A 175 6.44 -12.58 8.94
N THR A 176 6.56 -11.39 9.54
CA THR A 176 5.41 -10.53 9.85
C THR A 176 5.00 -9.63 8.69
N ILE A 177 5.84 -9.50 7.66
CA ILE A 177 5.56 -8.68 6.48
C ILE A 177 5.05 -9.59 5.33
N PRO A 178 4.17 -9.09 4.43
CA PRO A 178 3.79 -9.82 3.23
C PRO A 178 4.98 -10.30 2.39
N GLN A 179 4.95 -11.56 1.98
CA GLN A 179 6.09 -12.23 1.34
C GLN A 179 6.54 -11.57 0.03
N ASP A 180 5.61 -11.07 -0.78
CA ASP A 180 5.97 -10.38 -2.02
C ASP A 180 6.70 -9.07 -1.76
N PHE A 181 6.29 -8.36 -0.70
CA PHE A 181 6.95 -7.14 -0.28
C PHE A 181 8.33 -7.43 0.33
N LEU A 182 8.46 -8.50 1.13
CA LEU A 182 9.76 -8.96 1.64
C LEU A 182 10.73 -9.34 0.51
N LYS A 183 10.27 -10.09 -0.49
CA LYS A 183 11.07 -10.46 -1.68
C LYS A 183 11.55 -9.20 -2.40
N PHE A 184 10.66 -8.24 -2.63
CA PHE A 184 11.01 -6.95 -3.21
C PHE A 184 12.07 -6.22 -2.37
N MET A 185 11.91 -6.16 -1.04
CA MET A 185 12.90 -5.52 -0.15
C MET A 185 14.26 -6.20 -0.21
N ILE A 186 14.32 -7.53 -0.17
CA ILE A 186 15.58 -8.30 -0.23
C ILE A 186 16.30 -8.05 -1.56
N GLN A 187 15.57 -8.09 -2.67
CA GLN A 187 16.12 -7.88 -4.01
C GLN A 187 16.62 -6.44 -4.17
N THR A 188 15.80 -5.47 -3.79
CA THR A 188 16.12 -4.04 -3.93
C THR A 188 17.24 -3.63 -3.00
N ALA A 189 17.26 -4.09 -1.73
CA ALA A 189 18.32 -3.76 -0.78
C ALA A 189 19.66 -4.45 -1.10
N ARG A 190 19.64 -5.49 -1.94
CA ARG A 190 20.79 -6.33 -2.29
C ARG A 190 21.49 -6.94 -1.06
N VAL A 191 20.68 -7.29 -0.05
CA VAL A 191 21.14 -7.94 1.18
C VAL A 191 20.64 -9.39 1.19
N PRO A 192 21.53 -10.40 1.20
CA PRO A 192 21.11 -11.79 1.24
C PRO A 192 20.28 -12.12 2.49
N ALA A 193 19.25 -12.95 2.35
CA ALA A 193 18.41 -13.37 3.47
C ALA A 193 19.20 -14.07 4.59
N LYS A 194 20.29 -14.79 4.26
CA LYS A 194 21.20 -15.40 5.24
C LYS A 194 21.87 -14.34 6.14
N ALA A 195 22.27 -13.19 5.60
CA ALA A 195 22.86 -12.11 6.39
C ALA A 195 21.88 -11.57 7.44
N LEU A 196 20.61 -11.39 7.05
CA LEU A 196 19.54 -10.99 7.97
C LEU A 196 19.29 -12.08 9.03
N ARG A 197 19.36 -13.37 8.66
CA ARG A 197 19.28 -14.47 9.64
C ARG A 197 20.41 -14.40 10.67
N PHE A 198 21.67 -14.21 10.26
CA PHE A 198 22.78 -14.08 11.22
C PHE A 198 22.61 -12.89 12.17
N ASN A 199 22.16 -11.75 11.65
CA ASN A 199 21.81 -10.59 12.47
C ASN A 199 20.72 -10.92 13.51
N ARG A 200 19.69 -11.67 13.11
CA ARG A 200 18.61 -12.11 14.00
C ARG A 200 19.08 -13.06 15.09
N LEU A 201 19.86 -14.08 14.72
CA LEU A 201 20.44 -15.03 15.67
C LEU A 201 21.23 -14.27 16.74
N ASN A 202 22.09 -13.36 16.29
CA ASN A 202 22.90 -12.51 17.17
C ASN A 202 22.05 -11.65 18.12
N VAL A 203 21.09 -10.88 17.61
CA VAL A 203 20.22 -10.02 18.43
C VAL A 203 19.35 -10.82 19.40
N ARG A 204 19.01 -12.07 19.06
CA ARG A 204 18.25 -12.99 19.93
C ARG A 204 19.13 -13.78 20.90
N GLY A 205 20.44 -13.53 20.93
CA GLY A 205 21.37 -14.24 21.81
C GLY A 205 21.62 -15.70 21.40
N GLN A 206 21.22 -16.12 20.21
CA GLN A 206 21.50 -17.46 19.70
C GLN A 206 22.94 -17.57 19.18
N PRO A 207 23.61 -18.72 19.40
CA PRO A 207 25.01 -18.89 19.00
C PRO A 207 25.16 -18.84 17.47
N LEU A 208 26.21 -18.17 17.01
CA LEU A 208 26.59 -18.16 15.60
C LEU A 208 27.57 -19.30 15.31
N ASN A 209 27.24 -20.13 14.31
CA ASN A 209 28.13 -21.18 13.84
C ASN A 209 29.18 -20.60 12.89
N THR A 210 30.44 -20.57 13.31
CA THR A 210 31.57 -20.04 12.54
C THR A 210 31.75 -20.72 11.19
N ALA A 211 31.50 -22.03 11.08
CA ALA A 211 31.56 -22.76 9.81
C ALA A 211 30.50 -22.27 8.82
N GLU A 212 29.26 -22.02 9.28
CA GLU A 212 28.17 -21.48 8.44
C GLU A 212 28.49 -20.04 8.00
N LEU A 213 29.12 -19.24 8.88
CA LEU A 213 29.54 -17.88 8.56
C LEU A 213 30.65 -17.85 7.50
N LEU A 214 31.64 -18.75 7.59
CA LEU A 214 32.73 -18.85 6.64
C LEU A 214 32.24 -19.34 5.26
N ASP A 215 31.38 -20.36 5.20
CA ASP A 215 30.74 -20.80 3.94
C ASP A 215 30.01 -19.63 3.27
N TYR A 216 29.22 -18.88 4.05
CA TYR A 216 28.53 -17.70 3.57
C TYR A 216 29.50 -16.64 3.03
N ALA A 217 30.58 -16.36 3.75
CA ALA A 217 31.58 -15.35 3.37
C ALA A 217 32.29 -15.73 2.06
N ILE A 218 32.73 -16.99 1.94
CA ILE A 218 33.38 -17.53 0.73
C ILE A 218 32.43 -17.43 -0.47
N LYS A 219 31.18 -17.88 -0.31
CA LYS A 219 30.15 -17.81 -1.36
C LYS A 219 29.91 -16.37 -1.86
N HIS A 220 30.09 -15.37 -1.01
CA HIS A 220 29.92 -13.97 -1.34
C HIS A 220 31.24 -13.24 -1.64
N LYS A 221 32.30 -13.99 -1.99
CA LYS A 221 33.61 -13.47 -2.43
C LYS A 221 34.25 -12.57 -1.38
N ALA A 222 34.37 -13.07 -0.15
CA ALA A 222 35.00 -12.36 0.95
C ALA A 222 36.47 -11.99 0.69
N THR A 223 36.90 -10.83 1.20
CA THR A 223 38.32 -10.47 1.24
C THR A 223 39.08 -11.34 2.25
N PRO A 224 40.40 -11.51 2.11
CA PRO A 224 41.22 -12.23 3.09
C PRO A 224 41.07 -11.66 4.51
N LYS A 225 40.99 -10.34 4.62
CA LYS A 225 40.75 -9.63 5.89
C LYS A 225 39.37 -9.95 6.48
N ALA A 226 38.32 -10.03 5.66
CA ALA A 226 37.00 -10.41 6.14
C ALA A 226 36.97 -11.86 6.65
N LEU A 227 37.67 -12.78 5.97
CA LEU A 227 37.78 -14.17 6.40
C LEU A 227 38.51 -14.31 7.74
N ASP A 228 39.61 -13.57 7.95
CA ASP A 228 40.35 -13.57 9.23
C ASP A 228 39.49 -13.04 10.39
N VAL A 229 38.69 -11.99 10.16
CA VAL A 229 37.78 -11.46 11.17
C VAL A 229 36.66 -12.45 11.51
N ILE A 230 36.15 -13.18 10.51
CA ILE A 230 35.05 -14.13 10.70
C ILE A 230 35.54 -15.41 11.38
N SER A 231 36.75 -15.89 11.08
CA SER A 231 37.32 -17.10 11.71
C SER A 231 37.57 -16.92 13.21
N LYS A 232 37.90 -15.70 13.63
CA LYS A 232 38.14 -15.32 15.05
C LYS A 232 36.87 -14.83 15.77
N LEU A 233 35.71 -14.90 15.14
CA LEU A 233 34.48 -14.37 15.73
C LEU A 233 33.99 -15.28 16.87
N PRO A 234 33.68 -14.75 18.07
CA PRO A 234 33.10 -15.54 19.15
C PRO A 234 31.69 -15.99 18.78
N ALA A 235 31.19 -17.04 19.46
CA ALA A 235 29.82 -17.54 19.25
C ALA A 235 28.72 -16.50 19.55
N HIS A 236 29.00 -15.60 20.51
CA HIS A 236 28.09 -14.53 20.93
C HIS A 236 28.77 -13.16 20.83
N PRO A 237 28.96 -12.60 19.61
CA PRO A 237 29.50 -11.25 19.48
C PRO A 237 28.45 -10.22 19.90
N LEU A 238 28.87 -9.03 20.34
CA LEU A 238 27.90 -7.96 20.69
C LEU A 238 27.08 -7.51 19.47
N ALA A 239 27.71 -7.45 18.29
CA ALA A 239 27.07 -7.20 17.01
C ALA A 239 27.82 -7.94 15.91
N ILE A 240 27.13 -8.35 14.84
CA ILE A 240 27.80 -8.95 13.67
C ILE A 240 28.72 -7.93 12.99
N PRO A 241 29.97 -8.29 12.61
CA PRO A 241 30.92 -7.34 12.04
C PRO A 241 30.52 -6.90 10.63
N CYS A 242 30.97 -5.70 10.22
CA CYS A 242 30.80 -5.20 8.84
C CYS A 242 31.39 -6.16 7.80
N SER A 243 32.47 -6.87 8.14
CA SER A 243 33.08 -7.94 7.34
C SER A 243 32.11 -9.07 6.97
N LEU A 244 31.07 -9.32 7.77
CA LEU A 244 30.02 -10.29 7.45
C LEU A 244 28.87 -9.67 6.65
N VAL A 245 28.60 -8.36 6.84
CA VAL A 245 27.51 -7.64 6.15
C VAL A 245 27.87 -7.34 4.69
N HIS A 246 29.13 -7.00 4.41
CA HIS A 246 29.64 -6.71 3.07
C HIS A 246 31.02 -7.36 2.83
N PRO A 247 31.08 -8.70 2.80
CA PRO A 247 32.35 -9.44 2.77
C PRO A 247 33.26 -9.10 1.58
N ARG A 248 32.67 -8.68 0.45
CA ARG A 248 33.39 -8.34 -0.78
C ARG A 248 34.32 -7.12 -0.68
N PHE A 249 34.05 -6.20 0.25
CA PHE A 249 34.80 -4.95 0.35
C PHE A 249 35.12 -4.64 1.81
N ASP A 250 36.37 -4.25 2.08
CA ASP A 250 36.80 -3.87 3.42
C ASP A 250 36.29 -2.47 3.81
N SER A 251 36.04 -1.60 2.83
CA SER A 251 35.56 -0.24 3.04
C SER A 251 34.03 -0.15 3.06
N CYS A 252 33.48 0.31 4.18
CA CYS A 252 32.05 0.63 4.31
C CYS A 252 31.64 1.71 3.30
N LYS A 253 32.47 2.77 3.15
CA LYS A 253 32.18 3.90 2.26
C LYS A 253 32.04 3.45 0.80
N TYR A 254 32.99 2.64 0.32
CA TYR A 254 32.95 2.10 -1.03
C TYR A 254 31.71 1.23 -1.25
N THR A 255 31.40 0.37 -0.28
CA THR A 255 30.19 -0.47 -0.32
C THR A 255 28.92 0.37 -0.45
N ILE A 256 28.81 1.47 0.30
CA ILE A 256 27.63 2.34 0.26
C ILE A 256 27.47 2.99 -1.12
N VAL A 257 28.54 3.51 -1.71
CA VAL A 257 28.53 4.13 -3.05
C VAL A 257 28.19 3.10 -4.13
N GLU A 258 28.81 1.93 -4.06
CA GLU A 258 28.54 0.83 -4.99
C GLU A 258 27.07 0.38 -4.92
N ARG A 259 26.54 0.26 -3.70
CA ARG A 259 25.13 -0.10 -3.49
C ARG A 259 24.20 1.00 -3.98
N PHE A 260 24.52 2.28 -3.76
CA PHE A 260 23.71 3.39 -4.28
C PHE A 260 23.54 3.28 -5.80
N TYR A 261 24.66 3.18 -6.53
CA TYR A 261 24.65 3.07 -7.98
C TYR A 261 23.86 1.84 -8.46
N LYS A 262 24.06 0.70 -7.80
CA LYS A 262 23.39 -0.55 -8.13
C LYS A 262 21.89 -0.52 -7.88
N VAL A 263 21.45 0.05 -6.77
CA VAL A 263 20.02 0.21 -6.43
C VAL A 263 19.37 1.19 -7.39
N PHE A 264 20.01 2.33 -7.64
CA PHE A 264 19.55 3.32 -8.60
C PHE A 264 19.36 2.71 -9.99
N LYS A 265 20.37 2.01 -10.52
CA LYS A 265 20.30 1.36 -11.84
C LYS A 265 19.19 0.32 -11.92
N THR A 266 18.96 -0.44 -10.85
CA THR A 266 17.92 -1.49 -10.82
C THR A 266 16.51 -0.91 -10.73
N ILE A 267 16.29 0.16 -9.97
CA ILE A 267 14.95 0.73 -9.78
C ILE A 267 14.53 1.71 -10.88
N LEU A 268 15.50 2.35 -11.54
CA LEU A 268 15.26 3.31 -12.63
C LEU A 268 14.26 2.78 -13.70
N PRO A 269 14.42 1.57 -14.29
CA PRO A 269 13.48 1.08 -15.29
C PRO A 269 12.08 0.79 -14.72
N VAL A 270 11.98 0.43 -13.43
CA VAL A 270 10.69 0.19 -12.77
C VAL A 270 9.90 1.49 -12.66
N TYR A 271 10.53 2.56 -12.17
CA TYR A 271 9.88 3.87 -12.07
C TYR A 271 9.64 4.51 -13.44
N ALA A 272 10.54 4.29 -14.41
CA ALA A 272 10.34 4.73 -15.79
C ALA A 272 9.06 4.10 -16.37
N ALA A 273 8.88 2.79 -16.20
CA ALA A 273 7.69 2.08 -16.67
C ALA A 273 6.41 2.61 -15.99
N LEU A 274 6.41 2.77 -14.66
CA LEU A 274 5.23 3.26 -13.92
C LEU A 274 4.83 4.68 -14.33
N ASN A 275 5.79 5.60 -14.46
CA ASN A 275 5.53 6.97 -14.87
C ASN A 275 5.06 7.02 -16.33
N THR A 276 5.62 6.16 -17.20
CA THR A 276 5.20 6.05 -18.61
C THR A 276 3.77 5.52 -18.71
N VAL A 277 3.42 4.45 -17.98
CA VAL A 277 2.06 3.90 -17.97
C VAL A 277 1.06 4.94 -17.46
N SER A 278 1.38 5.63 -16.37
CA SER A 278 0.52 6.69 -15.84
C SER A 278 0.29 7.80 -16.86
N MET A 279 1.34 8.20 -17.59
CA MET A 279 1.26 9.18 -18.66
C MET A 279 0.40 8.70 -19.84
N LEU A 280 0.55 7.44 -20.26
CA LEU A 280 -0.19 6.88 -21.40
C LEU A 280 -1.67 6.62 -21.09
N VAL A 281 -1.99 6.18 -19.87
CA VAL A 281 -3.37 5.82 -19.49
C VAL A 281 -4.18 7.04 -19.07
N LEU A 282 -3.59 7.91 -18.25
CA LEU A 282 -4.32 9.03 -17.63
C LEU A 282 -4.07 10.37 -18.34
N GLY A 283 -2.98 10.47 -19.09
CA GLY A 283 -2.46 11.73 -19.63
C GLY A 283 -2.30 11.78 -21.14
N LEU A 284 -2.87 10.84 -21.91
CA LEU A 284 -2.64 10.73 -23.35
C LEU A 284 -2.93 12.04 -24.10
N LYS A 285 -4.03 12.71 -23.75
CA LYS A 285 -4.39 14.02 -24.32
C LYS A 285 -3.32 15.09 -24.07
N LEU A 286 -2.71 15.09 -22.89
CA LEU A 286 -1.66 16.04 -22.51
C LEU A 286 -0.34 15.72 -23.20
N PHE A 287 -0.02 14.43 -23.34
CA PHE A 287 1.15 13.95 -24.06
C PHE A 287 1.09 14.33 -25.54
N ILE A 288 -0.07 14.15 -26.19
CA ILE A 288 -0.28 14.52 -27.60
C ILE A 288 -0.14 16.04 -27.78
N LYS A 289 -0.67 16.85 -26.86
CA LYS A 289 -0.58 18.31 -26.94
C LYS A 289 0.85 18.85 -26.72
N ASN A 290 1.59 18.30 -25.75
CA ASN A 290 2.90 18.81 -25.34
C ASN A 290 3.88 17.66 -25.04
N PRO A 291 4.44 16.99 -26.07
CA PRO A 291 5.25 15.79 -25.89
C PRO A 291 6.57 16.09 -25.16
N LYS A 292 7.31 17.13 -25.57
CA LYS A 292 8.64 17.47 -25.00
C LYS A 292 8.59 17.78 -23.50
N HIS A 293 7.63 18.60 -23.09
CA HIS A 293 7.49 18.99 -21.69
C HIS A 293 7.03 17.80 -20.82
N THR A 294 6.09 16.99 -21.31
CA THR A 294 5.56 15.85 -20.57
C THR A 294 6.62 14.76 -20.39
N THR A 295 7.44 14.48 -21.42
CA THR A 295 8.56 13.53 -21.31
C THR A 295 9.67 14.04 -20.40
N TYR A 296 10.04 15.33 -20.48
CA TYR A 296 11.01 15.92 -19.56
C TYR A 296 10.56 15.80 -18.10
N LYS A 297 9.31 16.18 -17.81
CA LYS A 297 8.72 16.08 -16.47
C LYS A 297 8.66 14.62 -15.99
N ALA A 298 8.28 13.68 -16.87
CA ALA A 298 8.26 12.26 -16.55
C ALA A 298 9.66 11.71 -16.23
N SER A 299 10.67 12.10 -17.00
CA SER A 299 12.08 11.73 -16.77
C SER A 299 12.61 12.31 -15.45
N PHE A 300 12.36 13.59 -15.18
CA PHE A 300 12.74 14.23 -13.92
C PHE A 300 12.12 13.52 -12.71
N ASN A 301 10.80 13.26 -12.76
CA ASN A 301 10.10 12.52 -11.71
C ASN A 301 10.65 11.09 -11.55
N THR A 302 11.04 10.44 -12.64
CA THR A 302 11.63 9.09 -12.62
C THR A 302 12.98 9.08 -11.92
N ILE A 303 13.86 10.03 -12.27
CA ILE A 303 15.19 10.16 -11.65
C ILE A 303 15.02 10.51 -10.17
N ARG A 304 14.20 11.49 -9.84
CA ARG A 304 13.93 11.91 -8.45
C ARG A 304 13.48 10.75 -7.57
N SER A 305 12.50 9.96 -8.03
CA SER A 305 12.02 8.79 -7.27
C SER A 305 13.05 7.67 -7.16
N SER A 306 13.89 7.51 -8.18
CA SER A 306 14.99 6.54 -8.17
C SER A 306 16.09 6.95 -7.19
N VAL A 307 16.43 8.24 -7.13
CA VAL A 307 17.37 8.83 -6.15
C VAL A 307 16.81 8.69 -4.74
N PHE A 308 15.54 9.03 -4.52
CA PHE A 308 14.86 8.85 -3.23
C PHE A 308 15.02 7.42 -2.70
N LEU A 309 14.64 6.40 -3.49
CA LEU A 309 14.71 5.02 -3.03
C LEU A 309 16.16 4.55 -2.83
N ALA A 310 17.08 4.95 -3.72
CA ALA A 310 18.49 4.64 -3.56
C ALA A 310 19.06 5.24 -2.27
N MET A 311 18.77 6.51 -1.99
CA MET A 311 19.15 7.19 -0.74
C MET A 311 18.51 6.55 0.50
N PHE A 312 17.24 6.14 0.42
CA PHE A 312 16.56 5.46 1.51
C PHE A 312 17.25 4.14 1.89
N VAL A 313 17.59 3.32 0.89
CA VAL A 313 18.25 2.03 1.09
C VAL A 313 19.68 2.21 1.60
N THR A 314 20.46 3.09 0.98
CA THR A 314 21.86 3.28 1.38
C THR A 314 22.01 4.05 2.68
N GLY A 315 21.09 4.97 2.99
CA GLY A 315 21.01 5.65 4.28
C GLY A 315 20.84 4.65 5.42
N TYR A 316 19.90 3.72 5.29
CA TYR A 316 19.67 2.66 6.29
C TYR A 316 20.93 1.81 6.49
N GLN A 317 21.53 1.36 5.40
CA GLN A 317 22.73 0.52 5.46
C GLN A 317 23.94 1.27 6.03
N THR A 318 24.05 2.57 5.77
CA THR A 318 25.09 3.43 6.34
C THR A 318 24.94 3.51 7.86
N GLN A 319 23.73 3.72 8.37
CA GLN A 319 23.45 3.77 9.81
C GLN A 319 23.73 2.42 10.49
N VAL A 320 23.35 1.32 9.83
CA VAL A 320 23.61 -0.07 10.27
C VAL A 320 25.13 -0.37 10.35
N CYS A 321 25.92 0.13 9.40
CA CYS A 321 27.39 0.02 9.42
C CYS A 321 28.02 0.96 10.45
N LEU A 322 27.53 2.19 10.57
CA LEU A 322 27.98 3.16 11.57
C LEU A 322 27.83 2.60 12.98
N HIS A 323 26.66 2.05 13.29
CA HIS A 323 26.39 1.39 14.56
C HIS A 323 27.40 0.28 14.89
N ARG A 324 27.74 -0.58 13.92
CA ARG A 324 28.74 -1.65 14.10
C ARG A 324 30.15 -1.10 14.30
N ASN A 325 30.51 -0.03 13.61
CA ASN A 325 31.80 0.63 13.79
C ASN A 325 31.91 1.28 15.17
N LEU A 326 30.82 1.85 15.70
CA LEU A 326 30.76 2.38 17.07
C LEU A 326 30.89 1.25 18.11
N VAL A 327 30.23 0.11 17.88
CA VAL A 327 30.39 -1.08 18.72
C VAL A 327 31.85 -1.58 18.72
N LYS A 328 32.49 -1.60 17.54
CA LYS A 328 33.92 -1.95 17.42
C LYS A 328 34.84 -0.95 18.14
N ALA A 329 34.46 0.32 18.20
CA ALA A 329 35.21 1.37 18.92
C ALA A 329 35.03 1.33 20.45
N GLY A 330 34.23 0.39 20.98
CA GLY A 330 34.06 0.18 22.42
C GLY A 330 32.73 0.65 22.99
N HIS A 331 31.85 1.27 22.19
CA HIS A 331 30.51 1.66 22.66
C HIS A 331 29.60 0.44 22.79
N LYS A 332 29.20 0.08 24.01
CA LYS A 332 28.34 -1.10 24.28
C LYS A 332 26.86 -0.89 23.99
N TRP A 333 26.49 0.13 23.22
CA TRP A 333 25.10 0.42 22.89
C TRP A 333 24.64 -0.49 21.75
N HIS A 334 24.01 -1.62 22.08
CA HIS A 334 23.37 -2.51 21.10
C HIS A 334 21.97 -2.87 21.57
N SER A 335 20.96 -2.48 20.78
CA SER A 335 19.55 -2.68 21.10
C SER A 335 18.76 -2.96 19.83
N LYS A 336 17.77 -3.87 19.94
CA LYS A 336 16.86 -4.21 18.85
C LYS A 336 16.04 -3.02 18.34
N TYR A 337 15.83 -2.00 19.18
CA TYR A 337 15.07 -0.81 18.79
C TYR A 337 15.83 0.12 17.85
N PHE A 338 17.16 -0.02 17.74
CA PHE A 338 17.94 0.77 16.79
C PHE A 338 17.51 0.54 15.34
N TYR A 339 17.10 -0.68 14.97
CA TYR A 339 16.64 -0.94 13.61
C TYR A 339 15.35 -0.18 13.26
N TRP A 340 14.50 0.08 14.25
CA TRP A 340 13.30 0.91 14.10
C TRP A 340 13.69 2.39 13.97
N TRP A 341 14.54 2.88 14.88
CA TRP A 341 15.02 4.26 14.89
C TRP A 341 15.80 4.64 13.63
N TRP A 342 16.69 3.76 13.15
CA TRP A 342 17.38 3.94 11.88
C TRP A 342 16.42 3.92 10.69
N GLY A 343 15.38 3.09 10.76
CA GLY A 343 14.32 3.11 9.76
C GLY A 343 13.53 4.42 9.77
N PHE A 344 13.30 5.01 10.93
CA PHE A 344 12.65 6.31 11.07
C PHE A 344 13.52 7.46 10.53
N ILE A 345 14.82 7.49 10.87
CA ILE A 345 15.74 8.56 10.44
C ILE A 345 16.01 8.47 8.94
N THR A 346 16.26 7.28 8.39
CA THR A 346 16.53 7.14 6.95
C THR A 346 15.33 7.53 6.08
N SER A 347 14.11 7.48 6.62
CA SER A 347 12.90 7.94 5.96
C SER A 347 12.84 9.44 5.72
N LEU A 348 13.70 10.25 6.33
CA LEU A 348 13.83 11.68 5.98
C LEU A 348 14.18 11.88 4.50
N SER A 349 14.71 10.86 3.82
CA SER A 349 14.89 10.91 2.36
C SER A 349 13.58 11.16 1.59
N ILE A 350 12.40 10.93 2.19
CA ILE A 350 11.09 11.19 1.57
C ILE A 350 10.91 12.65 1.12
N PHE A 351 11.64 13.59 1.73
CA PHE A 351 11.64 14.99 1.33
C PHE A 351 12.22 15.22 -0.08
N ILE A 352 12.97 14.26 -0.63
CA ILE A 352 13.41 14.26 -2.03
C ILE A 352 12.21 14.11 -2.98
N GLU A 353 11.13 13.45 -2.54
CA GLU A 353 9.97 13.15 -3.37
C GLU A 353 8.96 14.32 -3.41
N ASP A 354 8.10 14.36 -4.43
CA ASP A 354 7.00 15.33 -4.51
C ASP A 354 5.90 15.08 -3.48
N ARG A 355 5.35 16.16 -2.90
CA ARG A 355 4.33 16.13 -1.85
C ARG A 355 3.16 15.20 -2.16
N ARG A 356 2.63 15.19 -3.39
CA ARG A 356 1.49 14.30 -3.75
C ARG A 356 1.90 12.83 -3.65
N ARG A 357 3.10 12.51 -4.11
CA ARG A 357 3.63 11.14 -4.10
C ARG A 357 4.06 10.69 -2.71
N ARG A 358 4.44 11.60 -1.80
CA ARG A 358 4.72 11.27 -0.38
C ARG A 358 3.50 10.65 0.29
N VAL A 359 2.32 11.25 0.09
CA VAL A 359 1.05 10.74 0.62
C VAL A 359 0.78 9.33 0.08
N ASP A 360 0.89 9.13 -1.25
CA ASP A 360 0.66 7.81 -1.85
C ASP A 360 1.65 6.76 -1.36
N LEU A 361 2.92 7.12 -1.16
CA LEU A 361 3.94 6.23 -0.61
C LEU A 361 3.67 5.89 0.86
N ALA A 362 3.28 6.87 1.68
CA ALA A 362 2.92 6.64 3.08
C ALA A 362 1.72 5.69 3.19
N LEU A 363 0.67 5.93 2.40
CA LEU A 363 -0.54 5.11 2.37
C LEU A 363 -0.29 3.72 1.76
N TYR A 364 0.70 3.57 0.87
CA TYR A 364 1.12 2.27 0.35
C TYR A 364 1.82 1.41 1.41
N VAL A 365 2.73 2.00 2.19
CA VAL A 365 3.52 1.29 3.21
C VAL A 365 2.73 1.05 4.51
N LEU A 366 1.81 1.96 4.85
CA LEU A 366 0.98 1.89 6.06
C LEU A 366 0.33 0.52 6.32
N PRO A 367 -0.44 -0.08 5.41
CA PRO A 367 -1.10 -1.36 5.68
C PRO A 367 -0.08 -2.49 5.91
N LYS A 368 1.11 -2.42 5.29
CA LYS A 368 2.20 -3.39 5.48
C LYS A 368 2.83 -3.24 6.87
N ALA A 369 3.02 -2.01 7.32
CA ALA A 369 3.49 -1.71 8.67
C ALA A 369 2.46 -2.15 9.74
N ALA A 370 1.17 -1.86 9.51
CA ALA A 370 0.07 -2.24 10.40
C ALA A 370 -0.08 -3.76 10.55
N GLU A 371 -0.05 -4.51 9.44
CA GLU A 371 -0.07 -5.97 9.45
C GLU A 371 1.12 -6.54 10.24
N SER A 372 2.31 -5.96 10.04
CA SER A 372 3.51 -6.35 10.78
C SER A 372 3.39 -6.06 12.28
N TRP A 373 2.93 -4.87 12.66
CA TRP A 373 2.67 -4.54 14.07
C TRP A 373 1.70 -5.51 14.71
N TYR A 374 0.56 -5.77 14.07
CA TYR A 374 -0.45 -6.70 14.58
C TYR A 374 0.16 -8.08 14.84
N LYS A 375 0.87 -8.67 13.87
CA LYS A 375 1.50 -9.99 14.06
C LYS A 375 2.55 -10.00 15.16
N ILE A 376 3.33 -8.92 15.32
CA ILE A 376 4.32 -8.80 16.39
C ILE A 376 3.65 -8.70 17.76
N LEU A 377 2.60 -7.89 17.88
CA LEU A 377 1.85 -7.70 19.12
C LEU A 377 1.10 -8.99 19.50
N TYR A 378 0.52 -9.66 18.52
CA TYR A 378 -0.09 -10.99 18.67
C TYR A 378 0.94 -12.03 19.15
N SER A 379 2.14 -12.06 18.56
CA SER A 379 3.21 -12.99 18.98
C SER A 379 3.70 -12.76 20.42
N LYS A 380 3.42 -11.59 20.99
CA LYS A 380 3.73 -11.22 22.37
C LYS A 380 2.53 -11.41 23.32
N ASN A 381 1.42 -11.94 22.83
CA ASN A 381 0.15 -12.04 23.55
C ASN A 381 -0.38 -10.69 24.06
N TRP A 382 -0.09 -9.58 23.36
CA TRP A 382 -0.58 -8.24 23.72
C TRP A 382 -1.94 -7.93 23.08
N ILE A 383 -2.32 -8.65 22.01
CA ILE A 383 -3.57 -8.46 21.27
C ILE A 383 -4.17 -9.83 20.97
N PHE A 384 -5.50 -9.90 20.88
CA PHE A 384 -6.27 -11.11 20.56
C PHE A 384 -6.28 -11.45 19.06
N GLU A 385 -6.60 -12.70 18.74
CA GLU A 385 -6.77 -13.12 17.34
C GLU A 385 -8.03 -12.48 16.73
N LEU A 386 -7.86 -11.82 15.59
CA LEU A 386 -8.98 -11.29 14.82
C LEU A 386 -9.86 -12.41 14.27
N ASN A 387 -11.18 -12.23 14.37
CA ASN A 387 -12.16 -13.14 13.80
C ASN A 387 -11.91 -13.36 12.30
N HIS A 388 -12.24 -14.56 11.79
CA HIS A 388 -12.15 -14.92 10.38
C HIS A 388 -12.79 -13.89 9.43
N TYR A 389 -13.86 -13.23 9.88
CA TYR A 389 -14.63 -12.22 9.14
C TYR A 389 -14.24 -10.77 9.44
N ALA A 390 -13.16 -10.53 10.17
CA ALA A 390 -12.70 -9.18 10.49
C ALA A 390 -12.42 -8.35 9.23
N ASP A 391 -11.97 -8.98 8.14
CA ASP A 391 -11.78 -8.34 6.84
C ASP A 391 -13.08 -7.70 6.31
N VAL A 392 -14.22 -8.38 6.47
CA VAL A 392 -15.54 -7.87 6.08
C VAL A 392 -15.93 -6.70 6.97
N TRP A 393 -15.76 -6.80 8.30
CA TRP A 393 -16.11 -5.71 9.22
C TRP A 393 -15.30 -4.44 8.96
N PHE A 394 -13.98 -4.56 8.76
CA PHE A 394 -13.14 -3.42 8.41
C PHE A 394 -13.53 -2.79 7.07
N PHE A 395 -13.85 -3.62 6.07
CA PHE A 395 -14.30 -3.12 4.77
C PHE A 395 -15.65 -2.39 4.89
N SER A 396 -16.62 -2.96 5.61
CA SER A 396 -17.92 -2.34 5.88
C SER A 396 -17.81 -1.04 6.66
N ALA A 397 -17.03 -0.99 7.74
CA ALA A 397 -16.83 0.25 8.47
C ALA A 397 -16.16 1.33 7.60
N ALA A 398 -15.14 0.96 6.83
CA ALA A 398 -14.43 1.89 5.95
C ALA A 398 -15.30 2.43 4.82
N THR A 399 -16.10 1.57 4.18
CA THR A 399 -17.04 1.98 3.13
C THR A 399 -18.15 2.87 3.67
N GLY A 400 -18.66 2.61 4.88
CA GLY A 400 -19.57 3.52 5.57
C GLY A 400 -19.00 4.92 5.71
N VAL A 401 -17.80 5.05 6.25
CA VAL A 401 -17.12 6.36 6.40
C VAL A 401 -16.94 7.06 5.06
N ILE A 402 -16.48 6.33 4.03
CA ILE A 402 -16.30 6.90 2.69
C ILE A 402 -17.62 7.39 2.11
N MET A 403 -18.71 6.63 2.27
CA MET A 403 -20.00 6.99 1.71
C MET A 403 -20.67 8.14 2.47
N ALA A 404 -20.48 8.24 3.79
CA ALA A 404 -20.89 9.40 4.57
C ALA A 404 -20.26 10.70 4.03
N PHE A 405 -18.95 10.67 3.75
CA PHE A 405 -18.26 11.80 3.11
C PHE A 405 -18.70 12.01 1.66
N TYR A 406 -18.94 10.94 0.91
CA TYR A 406 -19.34 11.03 -0.49
C TYR A 406 -20.68 11.76 -0.69
N GLN A 407 -21.64 11.57 0.24
CA GLN A 407 -22.92 12.27 0.21
C GLN A 407 -22.81 13.74 0.59
N GLN A 408 -22.15 14.03 1.71
CA GLN A 408 -22.28 15.35 2.35
C GLN A 408 -21.16 16.31 1.98
N GLU A 409 -19.94 15.78 1.81
CA GLU A 409 -18.74 16.59 1.64
C GLU A 409 -17.73 15.87 0.70
N PRO A 410 -18.11 15.60 -0.57
CA PRO A 410 -17.29 14.81 -1.50
C PRO A 410 -15.93 15.44 -1.83
N GLU A 411 -15.69 16.69 -1.42
CA GLU A 411 -14.43 17.41 -1.58
C GLU A 411 -13.30 16.88 -0.68
N VAL A 412 -13.63 16.27 0.47
CA VAL A 412 -12.61 15.69 1.37
C VAL A 412 -12.01 14.40 0.82
N LEU A 413 -12.71 13.74 -0.11
CA LEU A 413 -12.26 12.50 -0.72
C LEU A 413 -11.24 12.76 -1.83
N SER A 414 -10.28 11.84 -1.97
CA SER A 414 -9.33 11.91 -3.08
C SER A 414 -10.04 11.82 -4.44
N HIS A 415 -9.49 12.48 -5.47
CA HIS A 415 -10.05 12.47 -6.82
C HIS A 415 -10.29 11.06 -7.38
N ILE A 416 -9.41 10.10 -7.07
CA ILE A 416 -9.56 8.71 -7.51
C ILE A 416 -10.80 8.07 -6.87
N VAL A 417 -10.96 8.22 -5.55
CA VAL A 417 -12.11 7.66 -4.82
C VAL A 417 -13.41 8.30 -5.33
N LYS A 418 -13.45 9.62 -5.46
CA LYS A 418 -14.61 10.34 -6.00
C LYS A 418 -14.96 9.88 -7.42
N SER A 419 -13.98 9.74 -8.30
CA SER A 419 -14.20 9.29 -9.68
C SER A 419 -14.70 7.84 -9.75
N VAL A 420 -14.17 6.96 -8.89
CA VAL A 420 -14.64 5.57 -8.79
C VAL A 420 -16.09 5.56 -8.31
N LEU A 421 -16.40 6.21 -7.18
CA LEU A 421 -17.76 6.22 -6.63
C LEU A 421 -18.77 6.86 -7.59
N HIS A 422 -18.41 7.94 -8.27
CA HIS A 422 -19.26 8.56 -9.28
C HIS A 422 -19.61 7.60 -10.44
N ASN A 423 -18.65 6.79 -10.88
CA ASN A 423 -18.88 5.84 -11.97
C ASN A 423 -19.69 4.61 -11.53
N PHE A 424 -19.57 4.19 -10.26
CA PHE A 424 -20.21 2.98 -9.75
C PHE A 424 -21.56 3.23 -9.08
N VAL A 425 -21.70 4.32 -8.34
CA VAL A 425 -22.89 4.63 -7.54
C VAL A 425 -23.75 5.70 -8.23
N GLY A 426 -23.12 6.58 -9.02
CA GLY A 426 -23.76 7.75 -9.61
C GLY A 426 -23.56 9.01 -8.78
N LYS A 427 -24.05 10.16 -9.27
CA LYS A 427 -24.15 11.37 -8.44
C LYS A 427 -25.30 11.15 -7.46
N ASN A 428 -25.01 11.35 -6.16
CA ASN A 428 -26.06 11.47 -5.17
C ASN A 428 -26.71 12.83 -5.25
#